data_AF-A0A2E0NC22-F1
#
_entry.id   AF-A0A2E0NC22-F1
#
_cell.length_a   1.000
_cell.length_b   1.000
_cell.length_c   1.000
_cell.angle_alpha   90.00
_cell.angle_beta   90.00
_cell.angle_gamma   90.00
#
_symmetry.space_group_name_H-M   'P 1'
#
loop_
_entity.id
_entity.type
_entity.pdbx_description
1 polymer ?
#
loop_
_entity_poly.entity_id
_entity_poly.type
_entity_poly.pdbx_seq_one_letter_code
_entity_poly.pdbx_strand_id
1 'polypeptide(L)'
;MIIITDSEEYDLIDHFKKIRDCVEGSTNKSVIVIGDVMLDRYIYGFANNLNHTAPVPVLKETERQSGAGAAAHVARSLHDLGLKPLLFAAIGNDPEGDELEKSLEDLGIDTSNLTMIEGRKTTVKTRLIGSRESLVHNKQIMLRWDSE
;
A
#
# COMPACT_ATOMS: atom_id res chain seq x y z
N MET A 1 27.02 -3.37 -0.20
CA MET A 1 28.33 -3.55 -0.88
C MET A 1 28.01 -4.15 -2.25
N ILE A 2 28.04 -3.32 -3.30
CA ILE A 2 27.80 -3.74 -4.68
C ILE A 2 29.19 -3.75 -5.34
N ILE A 3 29.65 -4.92 -5.78
CA ILE A 3 30.91 -5.08 -6.52
C ILE A 3 30.54 -5.44 -7.95
N ILE A 4 30.90 -4.59 -8.92
CA ILE A 4 30.78 -4.89 -10.35
C ILE A 4 32.03 -4.35 -11.08
N THR A 5 32.41 -5.07 -12.13
CA THR A 5 33.66 -5.01 -12.88
C THR A 5 33.37 -4.81 -14.38
N ASP A 6 33.23 -3.58 -14.89
CA ASP A 6 33.73 -3.19 -16.23
C ASP A 6 33.63 -1.68 -16.54
N SER A 7 34.29 -1.23 -17.62
CA SER A 7 34.56 0.18 -17.94
C SER A 7 33.40 1.04 -18.52
N GLU A 8 32.30 0.46 -19.01
CA GLU A 8 31.07 1.20 -19.39
C GLU A 8 30.24 1.65 -18.16
N GLU A 9 30.60 1.21 -16.96
CA GLU A 9 29.83 1.45 -15.73
C GLU A 9 30.19 2.77 -15.01
N TYR A 10 31.20 3.52 -15.46
CA TYR A 10 31.62 4.76 -14.78
C TYR A 10 30.50 5.82 -14.77
N ASP A 11 29.76 5.97 -15.87
CA ASP A 11 28.63 6.90 -15.95
C ASP A 11 27.47 6.43 -15.08
N LEU A 12 27.24 5.12 -14.99
CA LEU A 12 26.20 4.53 -14.15
C LEU A 12 26.52 4.69 -12.66
N ILE A 13 27.78 4.47 -12.28
CA ILE A 13 28.28 4.69 -10.92
C ILE A 13 28.16 6.16 -10.54
N ASP A 14 28.51 7.08 -11.43
CA ASP A 14 28.34 8.53 -11.18
C ASP A 14 26.86 8.91 -11.03
N HIS A 15 25.98 8.29 -11.82
CA HIS A 15 24.53 8.48 -11.70
C HIS A 15 23.99 8.00 -10.35
N PHE A 16 24.37 6.80 -9.91
CA PHE A 16 23.95 6.27 -8.62
C PHE A 16 24.52 7.08 -7.44
N LYS A 17 25.75 7.60 -7.57
CA LYS A 17 26.32 8.53 -6.57
C LYS A 17 25.49 9.80 -6.49
N LYS A 18 25.17 10.44 -7.62
CA LYS A 18 24.32 11.65 -7.64
C LYS A 18 22.96 11.42 -7.01
N ILE A 19 22.31 10.29 -7.30
CA ILE A 19 21.02 9.93 -6.69
C ILE A 19 21.18 9.76 -5.18
N ARG A 20 22.18 9.00 -4.73
CA ARG A 20 22.44 8.80 -3.30
C ARG A 20 22.70 10.13 -2.60
N ASP A 21 23.54 10.98 -3.16
CA ASP A 21 23.90 12.26 -2.56
C ASP A 21 22.68 13.20 -2.50
N CYS A 22 21.77 13.15 -3.49
CA CYS A 22 20.49 13.86 -3.45
C CYS A 22 19.56 13.34 -2.34
N VAL A 23 19.49 12.02 -2.14
CA VAL A 23 18.67 11.39 -1.10
C VAL A 23 19.25 11.70 0.28
N GLU A 24 20.55 11.52 0.48
CA GLU A 24 21.26 11.84 1.73
C GLU A 24 21.12 13.32 2.09
N GLY A 25 21.31 14.22 1.11
CA GLY A 25 21.14 15.67 1.27
C GLY A 25 19.69 16.12 1.45
N SER A 26 18.72 15.21 1.37
CA SER A 26 17.31 15.49 1.59
C SER A 26 16.78 14.94 2.90
N THR A 27 17.52 14.09 3.60
CA THR A 27 17.12 13.52 4.90
C THR A 27 16.65 14.62 5.87
N ASN A 28 15.62 14.29 6.66
CA ASN A 28 15.01 15.16 7.67
C ASN A 28 14.27 16.41 7.15
N LYS A 29 14.13 16.59 5.82
CA LYS A 29 13.29 17.64 5.23
C LYS A 29 11.81 17.28 5.32
N SER A 30 10.97 18.27 5.58
CA SER A 30 9.51 18.12 5.56
C SER A 30 8.96 18.19 4.14
N VAL A 31 8.04 17.29 3.82
CA VAL A 31 7.34 17.25 2.52
C VAL A 31 5.84 17.18 2.80
N ILE A 32 5.08 18.14 2.25
CA ILE A 32 3.63 18.14 2.39
C ILE A 32 3.03 17.22 1.32
N VAL A 33 2.22 16.26 1.76
CA VAL A 33 1.47 15.35 0.90
C VAL A 33 -0.01 15.65 1.11
N ILE A 34 -0.71 16.03 0.05
CA ILE A 34 -2.16 16.29 0.08
C ILE A 34 -2.79 15.40 -0.96
N GLY A 35 -3.78 14.61 -0.56
CA GLY A 35 -4.52 13.78 -1.50
C GLY A 35 -5.41 12.75 -0.82
N ASP A 36 -6.07 11.95 -1.64
CA ASP A 36 -6.93 10.88 -1.17
C ASP A 36 -6.13 9.73 -0.56
N VAL A 37 -6.63 9.21 0.55
CA VAL A 37 -6.16 7.98 1.17
C VAL A 37 -7.22 6.90 1.00
N MET A 38 -6.78 5.65 0.94
CA MET A 38 -7.66 4.50 0.87
C MET A 38 -7.06 3.33 1.61
N LEU A 39 -7.91 2.40 2.04
CA LEU A 39 -7.49 1.13 2.61
C LEU A 39 -7.38 0.09 1.48
N ASP A 40 -6.16 -0.32 1.14
CA ASP A 40 -5.93 -1.44 0.23
C ASP A 40 -6.08 -2.75 0.99
N ARG A 41 -7.11 -3.54 0.66
CA ARG A 41 -7.40 -4.81 1.31
C ARG A 41 -7.15 -5.98 0.37
N TYR A 42 -6.42 -6.98 0.84
CA TYR A 42 -6.12 -8.21 0.13
C TYR A 42 -6.71 -9.38 0.90
N ILE A 43 -7.63 -10.10 0.24
CA ILE A 43 -8.24 -11.31 0.79
C ILE A 43 -7.71 -12.48 -0.02
N TYR A 44 -6.89 -13.30 0.61
CA TYR A 44 -6.32 -14.50 0.01
C TYR A 44 -7.17 -15.71 0.38
N GLY A 45 -7.31 -16.65 -0.56
CA GLY A 45 -8.00 -17.89 -0.27
C GLY A 45 -7.90 -18.92 -1.38
N PHE A 46 -8.54 -20.04 -1.14
CA PHE A 46 -8.63 -21.13 -2.11
C PHE A 46 -9.94 -21.08 -2.88
N ALA A 47 -9.87 -21.16 -4.20
CA ALA A 47 -11.00 -21.10 -5.12
C ALA A 47 -11.14 -22.43 -5.89
N ASN A 48 -11.34 -23.52 -5.17
CA ASN A 48 -11.41 -24.87 -5.75
C ASN A 48 -12.79 -25.18 -6.37
N ASN A 49 -13.85 -24.55 -5.87
CA ASN A 49 -15.23 -24.92 -6.18
C ASN A 49 -15.99 -23.75 -6.80
N LEU A 50 -16.95 -24.08 -7.66
CA LEU A 50 -18.01 -23.16 -8.08
C LEU A 50 -19.21 -23.34 -7.15
N ASN A 51 -19.99 -22.28 -6.99
CA ASN A 51 -21.24 -22.32 -6.27
C ASN A 51 -22.24 -23.25 -6.99
N HIS A 52 -23.00 -24.06 -6.23
CA HIS A 52 -23.96 -25.02 -6.79
C HIS A 52 -25.20 -24.38 -7.43
N THR A 53 -25.52 -23.14 -7.05
CA THR A 53 -26.71 -22.39 -7.46
C THR A 53 -26.43 -21.28 -8.48
N ALA A 54 -25.15 -20.89 -8.66
CA ALA A 54 -24.74 -19.89 -9.64
C ALA A 54 -23.32 -20.18 -10.15
N PRO A 55 -22.98 -19.88 -11.41
CA PRO A 55 -21.66 -20.17 -12.00
C PRO A 55 -20.59 -19.16 -11.53
N VAL A 56 -20.46 -18.98 -10.21
CA VAL A 56 -19.49 -18.08 -9.58
C VAL A 56 -18.56 -18.87 -8.66
N PRO A 57 -17.26 -18.53 -8.59
CA PRO A 57 -16.32 -19.22 -7.74
C PRO A 57 -16.56 -18.91 -6.25
N VAL A 58 -16.32 -19.90 -5.40
CA VAL A 58 -16.34 -19.73 -3.93
C VAL A 58 -14.90 -19.61 -3.45
N LEU A 59 -14.56 -18.47 -2.84
CA LEU A 59 -13.27 -18.26 -2.21
C LEU A 59 -13.34 -18.63 -0.73
N LYS A 60 -12.60 -19.65 -0.32
CA LYS A 60 -12.38 -19.96 1.10
C LYS A 60 -11.21 -19.14 1.61
N GLU A 61 -11.51 -18.06 2.32
CA GLU A 61 -10.50 -17.15 2.88
C GLU A 61 -9.53 -17.89 3.81
N THR A 62 -8.24 -17.64 3.60
CA THR A 62 -7.13 -18.18 4.41
C THR A 62 -6.36 -17.08 5.12
N GLU A 63 -6.33 -15.88 4.53
CA GLU A 63 -5.53 -14.76 5.02
C GLU A 63 -6.15 -13.45 4.55
N ARG A 64 -6.09 -12.44 5.42
CA ARG A 64 -6.47 -11.07 5.12
C ARG A 64 -5.33 -10.15 5.49
N GLN A 65 -5.00 -9.24 4.59
CA GLN A 65 -4.06 -8.16 4.84
C GLN A 65 -4.69 -6.85 4.41
N SER A 66 -4.51 -5.81 5.21
CA SER A 66 -4.91 -4.46 4.85
C SER A 66 -3.71 -3.53 5.03
N GLY A 67 -3.70 -2.43 4.28
CA GLY A 67 -2.71 -1.38 4.47
C GLY A 67 -3.15 -0.08 3.82
N ALA A 68 -2.56 1.02 4.26
CA ALA A 68 -2.84 2.34 3.71
C ALA A 68 -2.27 2.49 2.28
N GLY A 69 -3.10 2.97 1.36
CA GLY A 69 -2.82 3.15 -0.06
C GLY A 69 -3.00 4.60 -0.55
N ALA A 70 -2.82 4.81 -1.86
CA ALA A 70 -2.90 6.12 -2.51
C ALA A 70 -1.91 7.15 -1.90
N ALA A 71 -2.36 8.32 -1.43
CA ALA A 71 -1.47 9.34 -0.86
C ALA A 71 -0.70 8.82 0.37
N ALA A 72 -1.28 7.89 1.14
CA ALA A 72 -0.60 7.24 2.25
C ALA A 72 0.63 6.43 1.81
N HIS A 73 0.56 5.78 0.64
CA HIS A 73 1.71 5.05 0.09
C HIS A 73 2.85 6.01 -0.27
N VAL A 74 2.51 7.18 -0.83
CA VAL A 74 3.51 8.22 -1.12
C VAL A 74 4.15 8.74 0.16
N ALA A 75 3.35 9.06 1.18
CA ALA A 75 3.85 9.48 2.48
C ALA A 75 4.81 8.43 3.08
N ARG A 76 4.43 7.16 3.06
CA ARG A 76 5.28 6.04 3.48
C ARG A 76 6.60 6.00 2.72
N SER A 77 6.58 6.06 1.38
CA SER A 77 7.82 6.03 0.59
C SER A 77 8.75 7.20 0.94
N LEU A 78 8.20 8.38 1.21
CA LEU A 78 8.99 9.53 1.66
C LEU A 78 9.59 9.30 3.06
N HIS A 79 8.81 8.75 3.99
CA HIS A 79 9.28 8.36 5.32
C HIS A 79 10.42 7.34 5.25
N ASP A 80 10.27 6.30 4.42
CA ASP A 80 11.29 5.27 4.20
C ASP A 80 12.60 5.84 3.60
N LEU A 81 12.52 6.98 2.88
CA LEU A 81 13.67 7.74 2.38
C LEU A 81 14.29 8.68 3.44
N GLY A 82 13.81 8.67 4.68
CA GLY A 82 14.29 9.52 5.77
C GLY A 82 13.75 10.95 5.74
N LEU A 83 12.68 11.21 4.98
CA LEU A 83 11.98 12.50 4.98
C LEU A 83 10.89 12.54 6.05
N LYS A 84 10.33 13.72 6.28
CA LYS A 84 9.22 13.97 7.20
C LYS A 84 7.94 14.32 6.43
N PRO A 85 7.18 13.32 5.94
CA PRO A 85 5.93 13.59 5.27
C PRO A 85 4.90 14.20 6.24
N LEU A 86 4.21 15.24 5.82
CA LEU A 86 3.03 15.81 6.48
C LEU A 86 1.83 15.45 5.62
N LEU A 87 1.08 14.40 5.99
CA LEU A 87 -0.01 13.85 5.21
C LEU A 87 -1.35 14.51 5.58
N PHE A 88 -1.89 15.31 4.67
CA PHE A 88 -3.23 15.88 4.77
C PHE A 88 -4.18 15.07 3.89
N ALA A 89 -5.16 14.43 4.52
CA ALA A 89 -6.17 13.65 3.83
C ALA A 89 -7.48 13.60 4.62
N ALA A 90 -8.56 13.19 3.97
CA ALA A 90 -9.85 12.99 4.60
C ALA A 90 -10.20 11.49 4.67
N ILE A 91 -10.67 11.06 5.84
CA ILE A 91 -11.19 9.71 6.08
C ILE A 91 -12.64 9.78 6.58
N GLY A 92 -13.38 8.67 6.47
CA GLY A 92 -14.69 8.52 7.10
C GLY A 92 -14.54 8.35 8.62
N ASN A 93 -15.62 8.65 9.36
CA ASN A 93 -15.75 8.23 10.75
C ASN A 93 -16.36 6.83 10.81
N ASP A 94 -15.59 5.84 10.40
CA ASP A 94 -16.00 4.44 10.26
C ASP A 94 -14.84 3.47 10.61
N PRO A 95 -15.13 2.18 10.84
CA PRO A 95 -14.10 1.22 11.24
C PRO A 95 -12.94 1.10 10.25
N GLU A 96 -13.21 1.29 8.96
CA GLU A 96 -12.20 1.32 7.90
C GLU A 96 -11.27 2.54 8.00
N GLY A 97 -11.80 3.69 8.42
CA GLY A 97 -11.04 4.89 8.75
C GLY A 97 -10.11 4.66 9.93
N ASP A 98 -10.62 4.07 11.00
CA ASP A 98 -9.83 3.69 12.19
C ASP A 98 -8.70 2.70 11.82
N GLU A 99 -9.00 1.71 10.96
CA GLU A 99 -8.00 0.74 10.47
C GLU A 99 -6.92 1.42 9.62
N LEU A 100 -7.30 2.40 8.79
CA LEU A 100 -6.37 3.16 7.96
C LEU A 100 -5.45 4.05 8.82
N GLU A 101 -6.02 4.78 9.78
CA GLU A 101 -5.26 5.61 10.73
C GLU A 101 -4.25 4.75 11.50
N LYS A 102 -4.69 3.64 12.08
CA LYS A 102 -3.80 2.71 12.78
C LYS A 102 -2.71 2.15 11.86
N SER A 103 -3.04 1.79 10.61
CA SER A 103 -2.04 1.31 9.65
C SER A 103 -0.98 2.35 9.34
N LEU A 104 -1.29 3.65 9.39
CA LEU A 104 -0.33 4.73 9.21
C LEU A 104 0.56 4.91 10.46
N GLU A 105 -0.04 4.85 11.64
CA GLU A 105 0.67 4.93 12.92
C GLU A 105 1.68 3.79 13.09
N ASP A 106 1.28 2.55 12.76
CA ASP A 106 2.15 1.37 12.79
C ASP A 106 3.35 1.51 11.84
N LEU A 107 3.24 2.34 10.80
CA LEU A 107 4.32 2.69 9.85
C LEU A 107 5.13 3.93 10.27
N GLY A 108 4.83 4.54 11.41
CA GLY A 108 5.52 5.74 11.90
C GLY A 108 5.15 7.04 11.18
N ILE A 109 4.01 7.07 10.48
CA ILE A 109 3.49 8.26 9.82
C ILE A 109 2.60 9.04 10.79
N ASP A 110 2.82 10.36 10.88
CA ASP A 110 1.99 11.26 11.67
C ASP A 110 0.60 11.42 11.06
N THR A 111 -0.42 11.04 11.83
CA THR A 111 -1.85 11.05 11.46
C THR A 111 -2.58 12.30 11.95
N SER A 112 -1.92 13.22 12.65
CA SER A 112 -2.55 14.43 13.21
C SER A 112 -3.22 15.36 12.18
N ASN A 113 -2.87 15.20 10.90
CA ASN A 113 -3.40 15.98 9.78
C ASN A 113 -4.50 15.24 8.98
N LEU A 114 -4.93 14.05 9.45
CA LEU A 114 -6.11 13.38 8.92
C LEU A 114 -7.37 14.05 9.44
N THR A 115 -8.29 14.36 8.53
CA THR A 115 -9.59 14.93 8.87
C THR A 115 -10.68 13.88 8.75
N MET A 116 -11.30 13.52 9.87
CA MET A 116 -12.50 12.68 9.86
C MET A 116 -13.71 13.48 9.40
N ILE A 117 -14.43 12.98 8.41
CA ILE A 117 -15.65 13.59 7.88
C ILE A 117 -16.85 12.71 8.20
N GLU A 118 -17.79 13.24 8.99
CA GLU A 118 -19.03 12.55 9.33
C GLU A 118 -19.90 12.33 8.08
N GLY A 119 -20.46 11.12 7.94
CA GLY A 119 -21.27 10.74 6.78
C GLY A 119 -20.48 10.36 5.51
N ARG A 120 -19.15 10.54 5.51
CA ARG A 120 -18.27 9.99 4.46
C ARG A 120 -17.90 8.55 4.80
N LYS A 121 -17.84 7.68 3.79
CA LYS A 121 -17.22 6.36 3.92
C LYS A 121 -15.74 6.43 3.55
N THR A 122 -14.91 5.72 4.30
CA THR A 122 -13.50 5.53 3.95
C THR A 122 -13.41 4.67 2.71
N THR A 123 -12.63 5.11 1.72
CA THR A 123 -12.43 4.38 0.47
C THR A 123 -11.66 3.09 0.74
N VAL A 124 -12.20 1.95 0.31
CA VAL A 124 -11.54 0.64 0.41
C VAL A 124 -11.44 0.01 -0.97
N LYS A 125 -10.25 -0.49 -1.32
CA LYS A 125 -9.99 -1.25 -2.54
C LYS A 125 -9.67 -2.69 -2.17
N THR A 126 -10.68 -3.55 -2.25
CA THR A 126 -10.56 -4.97 -1.92
C THR A 126 -10.18 -5.80 -3.14
N ARG A 127 -9.11 -6.58 -3.03
CA ARG A 127 -8.64 -7.52 -4.05
C ARG A 127 -8.78 -8.93 -3.50
N LEU A 128 -9.64 -9.73 -4.13
CA LEU A 128 -9.80 -11.14 -3.84
C LEU A 128 -8.79 -11.91 -4.67
N ILE A 129 -7.89 -12.63 -4.00
CA ILE A 129 -6.81 -13.39 -4.60
C ILE A 129 -7.06 -14.86 -4.34
N GLY A 130 -7.23 -15.62 -5.42
CA GLY A 130 -7.45 -17.05 -5.37
C GLY A 130 -6.24 -17.85 -5.83
N SER A 131 -6.06 -19.02 -5.24
CA SER A 131 -5.28 -20.11 -5.82
C SER A 131 -6.05 -21.43 -5.69
N ARG A 132 -5.52 -22.49 -6.30
CA ARG A 132 -5.95 -23.86 -5.93
C ARG A 132 -5.20 -24.30 -4.68
N GLU A 133 -5.82 -25.12 -3.84
CA GLU A 133 -5.16 -25.69 -2.63
C GLU A 133 -3.87 -26.45 -3.00
N SER A 134 -3.89 -27.18 -4.11
CA SER A 134 -2.73 -27.92 -4.61
C SER A 134 -1.64 -27.04 -5.26
N LEU A 135 -1.92 -25.76 -5.50
CA LEU A 135 -1.04 -24.84 -6.23
C LEU A 135 -0.96 -23.49 -5.53
N VAL A 136 -0.51 -23.50 -4.27
CA VAL A 136 -0.42 -22.30 -3.39
C VAL A 136 0.43 -21.17 -4.02
N HIS A 137 1.37 -21.51 -4.90
CA HIS A 137 2.23 -20.55 -5.58
C HIS A 137 1.56 -19.84 -6.77
N ASN A 138 0.50 -20.41 -7.35
CA ASN A 138 -0.20 -19.83 -8.50
C ASN A 138 -1.40 -19.02 -8.02
N LYS A 139 -1.11 -17.86 -7.42
CA LYS A 139 -2.12 -16.89 -6.98
C LYS A 139 -2.53 -16.01 -8.17
N GLN A 140 -3.82 -15.72 -8.28
CA GLN A 140 -4.37 -14.82 -9.30
C GLN A 140 -5.43 -13.91 -8.69
N ILE A 141 -5.57 -12.69 -9.24
CA ILE A 141 -6.67 -11.81 -8.87
C ILE A 141 -7.94 -12.37 -9.48
N MET A 142 -8.94 -12.64 -8.63
CA MET A 142 -10.26 -13.12 -9.05
C MET A 142 -11.25 -11.98 -9.22
N LEU A 143 -11.23 -11.03 -8.28
CA LEU A 143 -12.18 -9.92 -8.25
C LEU A 143 -11.53 -8.70 -7.59
N ARG A 144 -11.89 -7.52 -8.10
CA ARG A 144 -11.66 -6.24 -7.44
C ARG A 144 -13.01 -5.67 -7.04
N TRP A 145 -13.12 -5.28 -5.79
CA TRP A 145 -14.31 -4.67 -5.22
C TRP A 145 -13.90 -3.37 -4.52
N ASP A 146 -14.51 -2.29 -4.98
CA ASP A 146 -14.27 -0.96 -4.46
C ASP A 146 -15.51 -0.50 -3.67
N SER A 147 -15.30 0.05 -2.49
CA SER A 147 -16.32 0.74 -1.70
C SER A 147 -15.86 2.15 -1.36
N GLU A 148 -16.72 3.13 -1.60
CA GLU A 148 -16.48 4.56 -1.39
C GLU A 148 -17.77 5.27 -0.93
#